data_AF-A0A0R1NPL4-F1
#
_entry.id   AF-A0A0R1NPL4-F1
#
_cell.length_a   1.000
_cell.length_b   1.000
_cell.length_c   1.000
_cell.angle_alpha   90.00
_cell.angle_beta   90.00
_cell.angle_gamma   90.00
#
_symmetry.space_group_name_H-M   'P 1'
#
loop_
_entity.id
_entity.type
_entity.pdbx_description
1 polymer ?
#
loop_
_entity_poly.entity_id
_entity_poly.type
_entity_poly.pdbx_seq_one_letter_code
_entity_poly.pdbx_strand_id
1 'polypeptide(L)'
;MRCILTTKDDLDNHFKISYSPVLTGYFAAVVPKNNPLAKKKDIYPNELKGQNIILLDNNWCPPEQLHLQEIIRKDNDNKHISYVNNVSNANIMAESGLGIEIVKFFV
;
A
#
# COMPACT_ATOMS: atom_id res chain seq x y z
N MET A 1 16.82 -25.26 9.23
CA MET A 1 15.79 -24.33 9.73
C MET A 1 15.37 -23.43 8.56
N ARG A 2 14.08 -23.28 8.27
CA ARG A 2 13.58 -22.38 7.21
C ARG A 2 13.03 -21.13 7.90
N CYS A 3 13.59 -19.96 7.59
CA CYS A 3 13.01 -18.68 7.99
C CYS A 3 11.96 -18.29 6.97
N ILE A 4 10.73 -18.00 7.41
CA ILE A 4 9.66 -17.49 6.54
C ILE A 4 9.59 -15.99 6.78
N LEU A 5 9.91 -15.22 5.75
CA LEU A 5 9.81 -13.76 5.76
C LEU A 5 8.55 -13.35 4.99
N THR A 6 7.85 -12.35 5.49
CA THR A 6 6.63 -11.82 4.86
C THR A 6 6.96 -10.98 3.64
N THR A 7 8.14 -10.38 3.57
CA THR A 7 8.60 -9.61 2.42
C THR A 7 10.08 -9.88 2.12
N LYS A 8 10.49 -9.61 0.87
CA LYS A 8 11.92 -9.58 0.54
C LYS A 8 12.63 -8.42 1.24
N ASP A 9 11.89 -7.35 1.55
CA ASP A 9 12.39 -6.15 2.20
C ASP A 9 12.98 -6.41 3.60
N ASP A 10 12.58 -7.52 4.25
CA ASP A 10 13.12 -7.94 5.54
C ASP A 10 14.55 -8.52 5.45
N LEU A 11 15.08 -8.73 4.23
CA LEU A 11 16.43 -9.23 4.00
C LEU A 11 17.42 -8.07 3.85
N ASP A 12 18.35 -7.97 4.80
CA ASP A 12 19.54 -7.14 4.63
C ASP A 12 20.56 -7.83 3.70
N ASN A 13 21.17 -7.06 2.79
CA ASN A 13 22.15 -7.52 1.81
C ASN A 13 23.46 -8.05 2.44
N HIS A 14 23.65 -7.86 3.75
CA HIS A 14 24.82 -8.32 4.48
C HIS A 14 24.87 -9.84 4.71
N PHE A 15 23.76 -10.55 4.51
CA PHE A 15 23.71 -11.99 4.70
C PHE A 15 23.69 -12.75 3.37
N LYS A 16 24.50 -13.81 3.25
CA LYS A 16 24.44 -14.77 2.13
C LYS A 16 23.23 -15.70 2.27
N ILE A 17 22.03 -15.14 2.20
CA ILE A 17 20.76 -15.86 2.29
C ILE A 17 20.13 -15.88 0.90
N SER A 18 19.75 -17.07 0.43
CA SER A 18 18.99 -17.23 -0.82
C SER A 18 17.51 -16.95 -0.57
N TYR A 19 16.96 -15.94 -1.25
CA TYR A 19 15.51 -15.69 -1.26
C TYR A 19 14.84 -16.57 -2.33
N SER A 20 13.81 -17.30 -1.93
CA SER A 20 12.90 -17.97 -2.87
C SER A 20 11.49 -17.48 -2.55
N PRO A 21 10.77 -16.87 -3.50
CA PRO A 21 9.39 -16.48 -3.28
C PRO A 21 8.56 -17.74 -3.01
N VAL A 22 7.85 -17.75 -1.88
CA VAL A 22 6.91 -18.82 -1.53
C VAL A 22 5.51 -18.49 -2.03
N LEU A 23 5.17 -17.20 -2.06
CA LEU A 23 3.91 -16.66 -2.53
C LEU A 23 4.14 -15.29 -3.17
N THR A 24 3.34 -14.95 -4.17
CA THR A 24 3.31 -13.61 -4.78
C THR A 24 2.00 -12.94 -4.41
N GLY A 25 2.08 -11.78 -3.76
CA GLY A 25 0.93 -10.93 -3.46
C GLY A 25 0.72 -9.85 -4.51
N TYR A 26 -0.29 -9.02 -4.27
CA TYR A 26 -0.55 -7.80 -5.02
C TYR A 26 -0.96 -6.68 -4.06
N PHE A 27 -0.90 -5.43 -4.53
CA PHE A 27 -1.47 -4.32 -3.79
C PHE A 27 -2.96 -4.22 -4.06
N ALA A 28 -3.75 -4.03 -3.01
CA ALA A 28 -5.18 -3.76 -3.10
C ALA A 28 -5.48 -2.36 -2.58
N ALA A 29 -6.55 -1.76 -3.09
CA ALA A 29 -7.08 -0.51 -2.57
C ALA A 29 -8.29 -0.80 -1.68
N VAL A 30 -8.29 -0.29 -0.45
CA VAL A 30 -9.49 -0.27 0.40
C VAL A 30 -10.27 0.97 0.04
N VAL A 31 -11.40 0.77 -0.64
CA VAL A 31 -12.20 1.85 -1.21
C VAL A 31 -13.52 2.00 -0.46
N PRO A 32 -13.89 3.21 -0.01
CA PRO A 32 -15.20 3.47 0.59
C PRO A 32 -16.34 3.06 -0.35
N LYS A 33 -17.39 2.41 0.18
CA LYS A 33 -18.50 1.86 -0.63
C LYS A 33 -19.23 2.89 -1.50
N ASN A 34 -19.20 4.16 -1.11
CA ASN A 34 -19.83 5.26 -1.85
C ASN A 34 -18.92 5.83 -2.96
N ASN A 35 -17.66 5.44 -3.04
CA ASN A 35 -16.73 5.89 -4.08
C ASN A 35 -16.95 5.07 -5.38
N PRO A 36 -17.03 5.71 -6.57
CA PRO A 36 -17.18 5.01 -7.85
C PRO A 36 -16.13 3.92 -8.11
N LEU A 37 -14.91 4.09 -7.59
CA LEU A 37 -13.83 3.11 -7.73
C LEU A 37 -14.12 1.79 -7.01
N ALA A 38 -15.04 1.76 -6.03
CA ALA A 38 -15.43 0.53 -5.33
C ALA A 38 -16.11 -0.50 -6.24
N LYS A 39 -16.59 -0.09 -7.42
CA LYS A 39 -17.19 -0.97 -8.43
C LYS A 39 -16.16 -1.58 -9.38
N LYS A 40 -14.90 -1.13 -9.33
CA LYS A 40 -13.84 -1.62 -10.19
C LYS A 40 -13.15 -2.81 -9.59
N LYS A 41 -12.79 -3.76 -10.45
CA LYS A 41 -11.97 -4.90 -10.08
C LYS A 41 -10.49 -4.51 -9.95
N ASP A 42 -10.02 -3.70 -10.90
CA ASP A 42 -8.65 -3.22 -10.97
C ASP A 42 -8.66 -1.68 -10.95
N ILE A 43 -7.74 -1.09 -10.19
CA ILE A 43 -7.57 0.36 -10.07
C ILE A 43 -6.13 0.70 -10.42
N TYR A 44 -5.96 1.55 -11.42
CA TYR A 44 -4.64 2.03 -11.82
C TYR A 44 -4.25 3.29 -11.05
N PRO A 45 -2.95 3.54 -10.80
CA PRO A 45 -2.50 4.70 -10.01
C PRO A 45 -3.02 6.06 -10.51
N ASN A 46 -3.15 6.24 -11.82
CA ASN A 46 -3.67 7.46 -12.43
C ASN A 46 -5.17 7.71 -12.12
N GLU A 47 -5.93 6.66 -11.81
CA GLU A 47 -7.36 6.76 -11.46
C GLU A 47 -7.57 7.20 -10.01
N LEU A 48 -6.52 7.14 -9.20
CA LEU A 48 -6.49 7.70 -7.84
C LEU A 48 -6.36 9.22 -7.85
N LYS A 49 -6.13 9.84 -9.02
CA LYS A 49 -5.95 11.29 -9.15
C LYS A 49 -7.16 12.05 -8.61
N GLY A 50 -6.91 12.96 -7.66
CA GLY A 50 -7.93 13.81 -7.05
C GLY A 50 -8.82 13.08 -6.03
N GLN A 51 -8.51 11.83 -5.70
CA GLN A 51 -9.13 11.13 -4.58
C GLN A 51 -8.41 11.47 -3.28
N ASN A 52 -9.11 11.38 -2.15
CA ASN A 52 -8.46 11.40 -0.85
C ASN A 52 -7.72 10.07 -0.64
N ILE A 53 -6.41 10.11 -0.54
CA ILE A 53 -5.54 8.93 -0.40
C ILE A 53 -4.94 8.90 1.00
N ILE A 54 -4.91 7.71 1.60
CA ILE A 54 -4.29 7.44 2.88
C ILE A 54 -3.03 6.61 2.61
N LEU A 55 -1.87 7.17 2.95
CA LEU A 55 -0.57 6.54 2.76
C LEU A 55 0.09 6.27 4.12
N LEU A 56 0.91 5.22 4.17
CA LEU A 56 1.80 5.03 5.30
C LEU A 56 2.92 6.07 5.25
N ASP A 57 3.30 6.58 6.40
CA ASP A 57 4.51 7.38 6.57
C ASP A 57 5.73 6.60 6.07
N ASN A 58 6.69 7.30 5.45
CA ASN A 58 7.84 6.66 4.82
C ASN A 58 8.68 5.80 5.78
N ASN A 59 8.67 6.09 7.08
CA ASN A 59 9.40 5.30 8.08
C ASN A 59 8.70 4.00 8.47
N TRP A 60 7.42 3.85 8.09
CA TRP A 60 6.55 2.75 8.46
C TRP A 60 6.10 1.91 7.26
N CYS A 61 6.59 2.26 6.07
CA CYS A 61 6.20 1.69 4.79
C CYS A 61 7.34 0.81 4.22
N PRO A 62 7.10 -0.46 3.91
CA PRO A 62 8.10 -1.30 3.26
C PRO A 62 8.54 -0.73 1.89
N PRO A 63 9.80 -0.90 1.46
CA PRO A 63 10.35 -0.40 0.20
C PRO A 63 9.45 -0.61 -1.04
N GLU A 64 8.88 -1.79 -1.25
CA GLU A 64 7.99 -2.03 -2.40
C GLU A 64 6.70 -1.19 -2.34
N GLN A 65 6.15 -1.02 -1.14
CA GLN A 65 4.97 -0.17 -0.96
C GLN A 65 5.35 1.30 -1.13
N LEU A 66 6.50 1.72 -0.60
CA LEU A 66 7.03 3.07 -0.76
C LEU A 66 7.15 3.43 -2.25
N HIS A 67 7.65 2.51 -3.07
CA HIS A 67 7.73 2.71 -4.52
C HIS A 67 6.36 2.98 -5.16
N LEU A 68 5.33 2.21 -4.80
CA LEU A 68 3.96 2.46 -5.27
C LEU A 68 3.41 3.80 -4.75
N GLN A 69 3.67 4.14 -3.49
CA GLN A 69 3.26 5.42 -2.90
C GLN A 69 3.90 6.60 -3.64
N GLU A 70 5.15 6.49 -4.07
CA GLU A 70 5.82 7.53 -4.86
C GLU A 70 5.19 7.71 -6.24
N ILE A 71 4.76 6.64 -6.89
CA ILE A 71 4.00 6.71 -8.16
C ILE A 71 2.68 7.46 -7.93
N ILE A 72 1.93 7.08 -6.90
CA ILE A 72 0.64 7.71 -6.56
C ILE A 72 0.82 9.19 -6.21
N ARG A 73 1.87 9.54 -5.48
CA ARG A 73 2.22 10.92 -5.09
C ARG A 73 2.60 11.80 -6.28
N LYS A 74 3.22 11.24 -7.32
CA LYS A 74 3.54 12.01 -8.53
C LYS A 74 2.27 12.41 -9.29
N ASP A 75 1.26 11.56 -9.27
CA ASP A 75 0.01 11.76 -10.02
C ASP A 75 -1.07 12.50 -9.22
N ASN A 76 -0.91 12.62 -7.88
CA ASN A 76 -1.81 13.32 -6.99
C ASN A 76 -1.18 14.59 -6.39
N ASP A 77 -1.89 15.72 -6.47
CA ASP A 77 -1.52 16.89 -5.70
C ASP A 77 -1.55 16.56 -4.20
N ASN A 78 -0.48 16.92 -3.47
CA ASN A 78 -0.30 16.65 -2.03
C ASN A 78 -1.49 17.07 -1.14
N LYS A 79 -2.43 17.89 -1.64
CA LYS A 79 -3.61 18.37 -0.90
C LYS A 79 -4.60 17.27 -0.52
N HIS A 80 -4.57 16.12 -1.19
CA HIS A 80 -5.50 15.02 -0.95
C HIS A 80 -4.84 13.79 -0.32
N ILE A 81 -3.62 13.92 0.20
CA ILE A 81 -2.89 12.81 0.80
C ILE A 81 -2.80 12.99 2.32
N SER A 82 -3.27 11.99 3.05
CA SER A 82 -3.10 11.85 4.50
C SER A 82 -2.03 10.80 4.80
N TYR A 83 -1.14 11.08 5.75
CA TYR A 83 -0.12 10.14 6.19
C TYR A 83 -0.44 9.58 7.57
N VAL A 84 -0.27 8.28 7.73
CA VAL A 84 -0.48 7.58 9.00
C VAL A 84 0.71 6.69 9.34
N ASN A 85 0.94 6.48 10.63
CA ASN A 85 2.12 5.77 11.14
C ASN A 85 1.89 4.27 11.37
N ASN A 86 0.70 3.74 11.07
CA ASN A 86 0.43 2.31 11.15
C ASN A 86 -0.77 1.91 10.29
N VAL A 87 -0.81 0.63 9.92
CA VAL A 87 -1.84 0.03 9.06
C VAL A 87 -3.23 0.09 9.72
N SER A 88 -3.33 -0.09 11.04
CA SER A 88 -4.62 -0.07 11.73
C SER A 88 -5.32 1.29 11.59
N ASN A 89 -4.58 2.39 11.74
CA ASN A 89 -5.10 3.74 11.56
C ASN A 89 -5.50 4.00 10.11
N ALA A 90 -4.69 3.51 9.16
CA ALA A 90 -5.00 3.61 7.74
C ALA A 90 -6.35 2.94 7.42
N ASN A 91 -6.54 1.71 7.91
CA ASN A 91 -7.74 0.94 7.68
C ASN A 91 -8.97 1.55 8.35
N ILE A 92 -8.86 2.01 9.60
CA ILE A 92 -9.96 2.72 10.28
C ILE A 92 -10.39 3.95 9.47
N MET A 93 -9.43 4.73 8.94
CA MET A 93 -9.73 5.90 8.12
C MET A 93 -10.42 5.53 6.81
N ALA A 94 -9.95 4.47 6.13
CA ALA A 94 -10.55 4.00 4.88
C ALA A 94 -11.97 3.44 5.10
N GLU A 95 -12.16 2.59 6.11
CA GLU A 95 -13.47 2.02 6.49
C GLU A 95 -14.46 3.12 6.92
N SER A 96 -13.96 4.19 7.55
CA SER A 96 -14.76 5.37 7.93
C SER A 96 -15.08 6.30 6.74
N GLY A 97 -14.58 6.00 5.55
CA GLY A 97 -14.86 6.77 4.34
C GLY A 97 -14.03 8.05 4.16
N LEU A 98 -12.92 8.19 4.90
CA LEU A 98 -12.08 9.40 4.85
C LEU A 98 -11.15 9.42 3.62
N GLY A 99 -10.88 8.26 3.02
CA GLY A 99 -10.06 8.15 1.83
C GLY A 99 -9.89 6.70 1.37
N ILE A 100 -9.01 6.51 0.40
CA ILE A 100 -8.62 5.22 -0.15
C ILE A 100 -7.24 4.86 0.42
N GLU A 101 -7.14 3.71 1.06
CA GLU A 101 -5.89 3.14 1.54
C GLU A 101 -5.33 2.15 0.53
N ILE A 102 -4.00 2.05 0.44
CA ILE A 102 -3.29 0.99 -0.30
C ILE A 102 -2.70 -0.03 0.68
N VAL A 103 -3.10 -1.29 0.54
CA VAL A 103 -2.66 -2.40 1.41
C VAL A 103 -1.97 -3.49 0.61
N LYS A 104 -1.03 -4.18 1.25
CA LYS A 104 -0.50 -5.46 0.71
C LYS A 104 -1.56 -6.54 0.90
N PHE A 105 -1.91 -7.23 -0.18
CA PHE A 105 -2.84 -8.35 -0.17
C PHE A 105 -2.13 -9.62 -0.64
N PHE A 106 -2.20 -10.67 0.17
CA PHE A 106 -1.61 -11.97 -0.12
C PHE A 106 -2.76 -12.98 -0.20
N VAL A 107 -2.81 -13.74 -1.30
CA VAL A 107 -3.80 -14.82 -1.54
C VAL A 107 -3.08 -16.14 -1.57
#